data_AF-A0AA41N4T6-F1
#
_entry.id   AF-A0AA41N4T6-F1
#
_cell.length_a   1.000
_cell.length_b   1.000
_cell.length_c   1.000
_cell.angle_alpha   90.00
_cell.angle_beta   90.00
_cell.angle_gamma   90.00
#
_symmetry.space_group_name_H-M   'P 1'
#
loop_
_entity.id
_entity.type
_entity.pdbx_description
1 polymer ?
#
loop_
_entity_poly.entity_id
_entity_poly.type
_entity_poly.pdbx_seq_one_letter_code
_entity_poly.pdbx_strand_id
1 'polypeptide(L)'
;MEIRKARMARKVGNFYVPAEPKLAFVVSIRDINGVSPKVRKVLQLLCLHHISNGTFVKLRDKASINILRITAPYIAWGYPNLKSVNELIYKRGYGKNQKETSCLDR
;
A
#
# COMPACT_ATOMS: atom_id res chain seq x y z
N MET A 1 -18.40 2.94 13.89
CA MET A 1 -19.46 2.23 13.14
C MET A 1 -19.27 0.71 13.14
N GLU A 2 -18.11 0.17 12.71
CA GLU A 2 -17.89 -1.30 12.66
C GLU A 2 -17.93 -1.99 14.03
N ILE A 3 -17.33 -1.38 15.06
CA ILE A 3 -17.37 -1.91 16.44
C ILE A 3 -18.81 -2.08 16.94
N ARG A 4 -19.69 -1.14 16.59
CA ARG A 4 -21.12 -1.22 16.95
C ARG A 4 -21.80 -2.38 16.22
N LYS A 5 -21.50 -2.60 14.93
CA LYS A 5 -22.03 -3.73 14.14
C LYS A 5 -21.55 -5.08 14.69
N ALA A 6 -20.28 -5.19 15.04
CA ALA A 6 -19.72 -6.38 15.67
C ALA A 6 -20.38 -6.69 17.02
N ARG A 7 -20.63 -5.65 17.85
CA ARG A 7 -21.34 -5.80 19.12
C ARG A 7 -22.80 -6.25 18.93
N MET A 8 -23.50 -5.70 17.94
CA MET A 8 -24.88 -6.11 17.62
C MET A 8 -24.94 -7.54 17.10
N ALA A 9 -24.04 -7.93 16.19
CA ALA A 9 -23.96 -9.29 15.68
C ALA A 9 -23.71 -10.29 16.82
N ARG A 10 -22.72 -10.01 17.70
CA ARG A 10 -22.42 -10.86 18.86
C ARG A 10 -23.60 -10.99 19.83
N LYS A 11 -24.39 -9.93 20.02
CA LYS A 11 -25.60 -9.97 20.86
C LYS A 11 -26.68 -10.92 20.29
N VAL A 12 -26.74 -11.05 18.97
CA VAL A 12 -27.68 -11.92 18.25
C VAL A 12 -27.07 -13.33 18.02
N GLY A 13 -25.85 -13.59 18.51
CA GLY A 13 -25.14 -14.86 18.29
C GLY A 13 -24.57 -15.03 16.89
N ASN A 14 -24.51 -13.95 16.09
CA ASN A 14 -24.02 -13.97 14.71
C ASN A 14 -22.66 -13.25 14.59
N PHE A 15 -21.96 -13.46 13.47
CA PHE A 15 -20.62 -12.88 13.24
C PHE A 15 -20.66 -11.74 12.21
N TYR A 16 -19.94 -10.65 12.50
CA TYR A 16 -19.77 -9.54 11.57
C TYR A 16 -18.42 -9.66 10.85
N VAL A 17 -18.45 -9.80 9.53
CA VAL A 17 -17.26 -9.79 8.68
C VAL A 17 -17.07 -8.38 8.12
N PRO A 18 -15.93 -7.71 8.39
CA PRO A 18 -15.65 -6.39 7.83
C PRO A 18 -15.44 -6.48 6.32
N ALA A 19 -15.63 -5.35 5.64
CA ALA A 19 -15.42 -5.28 4.19
C ALA A 19 -13.95 -5.48 3.84
N GLU A 20 -13.70 -6.08 2.67
CA GLU A 20 -12.34 -6.25 2.17
C GLU A 20 -11.64 -4.89 1.96
N PRO A 21 -10.39 -4.75 2.40
CA PRO A 21 -9.62 -3.52 2.27
C PRO A 21 -9.25 -3.24 0.80
N LYS A 22 -9.51 -2.01 0.36
CA LYS A 22 -9.38 -1.60 -1.06
C LYS A 22 -8.03 -0.95 -1.39
N LEU A 23 -7.18 -0.73 -0.40
CA LEU A 23 -5.92 0.01 -0.53
C LEU A 23 -4.81 -0.72 0.22
N ALA A 24 -3.68 -0.92 -0.42
CA ALA A 24 -2.44 -1.36 0.22
C ALA A 24 -1.39 -0.25 0.17
N PHE A 25 -0.54 -0.22 1.19
CA PHE A 25 0.72 0.49 1.15
C PHE A 25 1.85 -0.53 0.98
N VAL A 26 2.73 -0.29 0.02
CA VAL A 26 3.83 -1.17 -0.37
C VAL A 26 5.14 -0.44 -0.11
N VAL A 27 6.15 -1.12 0.43
CA VAL A 27 7.49 -0.59 0.70
C VAL A 27 8.54 -1.58 0.22
N SER A 28 9.61 -1.10 -0.40
CA SER A 28 10.76 -1.96 -0.77
C SER A 28 11.67 -2.21 0.42
N ILE A 29 11.93 -3.49 0.72
CA ILE A 29 12.81 -3.91 1.83
C ILE A 29 14.24 -4.14 1.32
N ARG A 30 14.39 -4.48 0.04
CA ARG A 30 15.68 -4.79 -0.59
C ARG A 30 16.00 -3.81 -1.69
N ASP A 31 17.30 -3.68 -1.97
CA ASP A 31 17.81 -2.92 -3.10
C ASP A 31 17.50 -3.63 -4.44
N ILE A 32 17.55 -2.88 -5.54
CA ILE A 32 17.21 -3.34 -6.89
C ILE A 32 18.37 -4.11 -7.57
N ASN A 33 19.53 -4.13 -6.94
CA ASN A 33 20.73 -4.81 -7.43
C ASN A 33 20.57 -6.33 -7.38
N GLY A 34 20.93 -7.01 -8.49
CA GLY A 34 20.84 -8.47 -8.60
C GLY A 34 19.42 -9.03 -8.74
N VAL A 35 18.42 -8.18 -8.95
CA VAL A 35 17.02 -8.61 -9.14
C VAL A 35 16.78 -9.06 -10.59
N SER A 36 16.01 -10.14 -10.77
CA SER A 36 15.67 -10.63 -12.11
C SER A 36 14.97 -9.56 -12.95
N PRO A 37 15.19 -9.49 -14.28
CA PRO A 37 14.63 -8.44 -15.13
C PRO A 37 13.11 -8.32 -15.05
N LYS A 38 12.41 -9.45 -14.90
CA LYS A 38 10.95 -9.50 -14.74
C LYS A 38 10.50 -8.81 -13.46
N VAL A 39 11.11 -9.15 -12.32
CA VAL A 39 10.77 -8.54 -11.03
C VAL A 39 11.16 -7.06 -11.02
N ARG A 40 12.31 -6.70 -11.58
CA ARG A 40 12.73 -5.30 -11.73
C ARG A 40 11.70 -4.48 -12.49
N LYS A 41 11.13 -5.02 -13.58
CA LYS A 41 10.08 -4.32 -14.34
C LYS A 41 8.80 -4.13 -13.51
N VAL A 42 8.43 -5.12 -12.70
CA VAL A 42 7.25 -5.01 -11.82
C VAL A 42 7.47 -3.98 -10.71
N LEU A 43 8.65 -3.93 -10.09
CA LEU A 43 8.98 -2.90 -9.10
C LEU A 43 8.97 -1.49 -9.72
N GLN A 44 9.45 -1.34 -10.96
CA GLN A 44 9.35 -0.08 -11.70
C GLN A 44 7.90 0.34 -11.99
N LEU A 45 7.01 -0.61 -12.32
CA LEU A 45 5.58 -0.32 -12.49
C LEU A 45 4.94 0.18 -11.19
N LEU A 46 5.43 -0.26 -10.04
CA LEU A 46 5.02 0.22 -8.71
C LEU A 46 5.74 1.49 -8.28
N CYS A 47 6.58 2.08 -9.14
CA CYS A 47 7.44 3.24 -8.86
C CYS A 47 8.42 3.02 -7.69
N LEU A 48 8.82 1.78 -7.44
CA LEU A 48 9.75 1.39 -6.37
C LEU A 48 11.17 1.26 -6.93
N HIS A 49 11.91 2.38 -6.95
CA HIS A 49 13.26 2.46 -7.50
C HIS A 49 14.37 2.24 -6.45
N HIS A 50 14.11 2.65 -5.21
CA HIS A 50 15.07 2.61 -4.11
C HIS A 50 14.50 1.86 -2.91
N ILE A 51 15.41 1.37 -2.06
CA ILE A 51 15.06 0.79 -0.77
C ILE A 51 14.29 1.81 0.09
N SER A 52 13.35 1.35 0.90
CA SER A 52 12.49 2.17 1.78
C SER A 52 11.56 3.16 1.07
N ASN A 53 11.54 3.19 -0.27
CA ASN A 53 10.47 3.89 -0.99
C ASN A 53 9.17 3.11 -0.83
N GLY A 54 8.07 3.85 -0.74
CA GLY A 54 6.75 3.26 -0.64
C GLY A 54 5.71 3.95 -1.52
N THR A 55 4.74 3.15 -1.98
CA THR A 55 3.67 3.58 -2.86
C THR A 55 2.33 3.00 -2.43
N PHE A 56 1.26 3.75 -2.70
CA PHE A 56 -0.11 3.32 -2.46
C PHE A 56 -0.64 2.58 -3.69
N VAL A 57 -1.16 1.36 -3.48
CA VAL A 57 -1.69 0.50 -4.55
C VAL A 57 -3.15 0.19 -4.27
N LYS A 58 -4.00 0.39 -5.27
CA LYS A 58 -5.42 0.06 -5.20
C LYS A 58 -5.64 -1.44 -5.43
N LEU A 59 -6.33 -2.09 -4.50
CA LEU A 59 -6.61 -3.52 -4.50
C LEU A 59 -8.02 -3.83 -5.03
N ARG A 60 -8.36 -3.27 -6.19
CA ARG A 60 -9.65 -3.55 -6.84
C ARG A 60 -9.62 -4.89 -7.59
N ASP A 61 -8.46 -5.25 -8.12
CA ASP A 61 -8.32 -6.31 -9.11
C ASP A 61 -7.44 -7.46 -8.61
N LYS A 62 -7.75 -8.68 -9.07
CA LYS A 62 -6.93 -9.87 -8.82
C LYS A 62 -5.51 -9.72 -9.36
N ALA A 63 -5.33 -8.92 -10.41
CA ALA A 63 -4.03 -8.61 -11.01
C ALA A 63 -3.10 -7.88 -10.03
N SER A 64 -3.60 -6.88 -9.28
CA SER A 64 -2.83 -6.16 -8.27
C SER A 64 -2.30 -7.11 -7.19
N ILE A 65 -3.12 -8.05 -6.74
CA ILE A 65 -2.72 -9.07 -5.77
C ILE A 65 -1.65 -9.99 -6.35
N ASN A 66 -1.78 -10.38 -7.63
CA ASN A 66 -0.78 -11.22 -8.29
C ASN A 66 0.57 -10.51 -8.46
N ILE A 67 0.56 -9.21 -8.78
CA ILE A 67 1.75 -8.37 -8.81
C ILE A 67 2.48 -8.40 -7.46
N LEU A 68 1.73 -8.21 -6.36
CA LEU A 68 2.28 -8.24 -5.00
C LEU A 68 2.82 -9.62 -4.62
N ARG A 69 2.22 -10.71 -5.11
CA ARG A 69 2.71 -12.08 -4.89
C ARG A 69 4.03 -12.35 -5.60
N ILE A 70 4.19 -11.86 -6.83
CA ILE A 70 5.43 -12.03 -7.60
C ILE A 70 6.59 -11.28 -6.94
N THR A 71 6.33 -10.08 -6.42
CA THR A 71 7.36 -9.23 -5.79
C THR A 71 7.51 -9.47 -4.29
N ALA A 72 6.69 -10.34 -3.69
CA ALA A 72 6.64 -10.61 -2.25
C ALA A 72 8.01 -10.72 -1.55
N PRO A 73 9.06 -11.36 -2.08
CA PRO A 73 10.31 -11.46 -1.35
C PRO A 73 11.10 -10.13 -1.29
N TYR A 74 10.78 -9.14 -2.12
CA TYR A 74 11.48 -7.83 -2.17
C TYR A 74 10.71 -6.69 -1.51
N ILE A 75 9.41 -6.87 -1.26
CA ILE A 75 8.51 -5.84 -0.75
C ILE A 75 7.83 -6.25 0.56
N ALA A 76 7.59 -5.30 1.44
CA ALA A 76 6.62 -5.41 2.52
C ALA A 76 5.36 -4.67 2.07
N TRP A 77 4.18 -5.22 2.33
CA TRP A 77 2.94 -4.50 2.08
C TRP A 77 1.87 -4.86 3.10
N GLY A 78 0.92 -3.95 3.28
CA GLY A 78 -0.20 -4.13 4.19
C GLY A 78 -1.28 -3.06 4.02
N TYR A 79 -2.34 -3.17 4.80
CA TYR A 79 -3.46 -2.24 4.75
C TYR A 79 -3.19 -1.05 5.68
N PRO A 80 -3.09 0.18 5.15
CA PRO A 80 -2.76 1.33 5.98
C PRO A 80 -3.99 1.81 6.78
N ASN A 81 -3.73 2.35 7.98
CA ASN A 81 -4.73 3.06 8.76
C ASN A 81 -4.82 4.53 8.33
N LEU A 82 -5.97 5.17 8.48
CA LEU A 82 -6.18 6.60 8.18
C LEU A 82 -5.14 7.51 8.85
N LYS A 83 -4.82 7.24 10.12
CA LYS A 83 -3.77 7.99 10.85
C LYS A 83 -2.42 7.87 10.14
N SER A 84 -2.03 6.66 9.76
CA SER A 84 -0.76 6.41 9.07
C SER A 84 -0.72 7.05 7.69
N VAL A 85 -1.82 7.02 6.93
CA VAL A 85 -1.93 7.69 5.62
C VAL A 85 -1.73 9.19 5.78
N ASN A 86 -2.45 9.82 6.72
CA ASN A 86 -2.34 11.26 6.95
C ASN A 86 -0.92 11.64 7.37
N GLU A 87 -0.34 10.93 8.35
CA GLU A 87 1.03 11.22 8.77
C GLU A 87 2.05 11.05 7.64
N LEU A 88 1.86 10.07 6.76
CA LEU A 88 2.76 9.83 5.64
C LEU A 88 2.66 10.94 4.59
N ILE A 89 1.45 11.38 4.26
CA ILE A 89 1.24 12.51 3.34
C ILE A 89 1.79 13.80 3.94
N TYR A 90 1.54 14.09 5.22
CA TYR A 90 2.01 15.33 5.84
C TYR A 90 3.52 15.36 6.07
N LYS A 91 4.15 14.23 6.43
CA LYS A 91 5.59 14.18 6.76
C LYS A 91 6.47 13.85 5.56
N ARG A 92 5.95 13.16 4.56
CA ARG A 92 6.73 12.60 3.43
C ARG A 92 6.03 12.77 2.08
N GLY A 93 4.93 13.52 2.01
CA GLY A 93 4.23 13.78 0.76
C GLY A 93 4.99 14.78 -0.10
N TYR A 94 5.27 14.38 -1.33
CA TYR A 94 5.81 15.25 -2.36
C TYR A 94 4.82 15.34 -3.52
N GLY A 95 4.61 16.54 -4.03
CA GLY A 95 3.86 16.77 -5.25
C GLY A 95 4.79 16.66 -6.45
N LYS A 96 4.39 15.92 -7.50
CA LYS A 96 5.15 15.88 -8.75
C LYS A 96 4.46 16.75 -9.79
N ASN A 97 4.97 17.95 -10.02
CA ASN A 97 4.45 18.88 -11.01
C ASN A 97 5.39 18.94 -12.22
N GLN A 98 4.92 18.41 -13.35
CA GLN A 98 5.53 18.36 -14.71
C GLN A 98 6.98 17.82 -14.82
N LYS A 99 7.94 18.26 -14.00
CA LYS A 99 9.32 17.74 -13.87
C LYS A 99 9.97 18.00 -12.51
N GLU A 100 9.38 18.82 -11.64
CA GLU A 100 9.92 19.13 -10.31
C GLU A 100 9.11 18.43 -9.22
N THR A 101 9.82 17.83 -8.26
CA THR A 101 9.25 17.36 -7.00
C THR A 101 9.31 18.49 -5.99
N SER A 102 8.19 19.19 -5.82
CA SER A 102 8.04 20.19 -4.76
C SER A 102 7.52 19.51 -3.50
N CYS A 103 7.99 19.97 -2.34
CA CYS A 103 7.37 19.64 -1.06
C CYS A 103 5.89 20.05 -1.14
N LEU A 104 4.98 19.22 -0.59
CA LEU A 104 3.61 19.68 -0.36
C LEU A 104 3.63 20.64 0.82
N ASP A 105 3.99 21.89 0.55
CA ASP A 105 3.86 22.97 1.52
C ASP A 105 2.37 23.36 1.64
N ARG A 106 1.99 23.71 2.87
CA ARG A 106 0.60 24.00 3.26
C ARG A 106 -0.01 25.16 2.49
#